data_AF-A0A8S3YK50-F1
#
_entry.id   AF-A0A8S3YK50-F1
#
_cell.length_a   1.000
_cell.length_b   1.000
_cell.length_c   1.000
_cell.angle_alpha   90.00
_cell.angle_beta   90.00
_cell.angle_gamma   90.00
#
_symmetry.space_group_name_H-M   'P 1'
#
loop_
_entity.id
_entity.type
_entity.pdbx_description
1 polymer ?
#
loop_
_entity_poly.entity_id
_entity_poly.type
_entity_poly.pdbx_seq_one_letter_code
_entity_poly.pdbx_strand_id
1 'polypeptide(L)'
;MTDLYKPGDKIFAKMKGYPHWPARIDYEREGSVKPPKGKYPIFFYGTHETAFLGPKDIYPYEKYKEKYHKPNNRTAFNTGLWEILNNPDVVFQPK
;
A
#
# COMPACT_ATOMS: atom_id res chain seq x y z
N MET A 1 -21.92 8.90 -2.61
CA MET A 1 -20.72 9.36 -1.86
C MET A 1 -19.91 8.15 -1.44
N THR A 2 -19.33 7.40 -2.38
CA THR A 2 -18.63 6.13 -2.10
C THR A 2 -17.67 5.81 -3.25
N ASP A 3 -16.57 6.54 -3.35
CA ASP A 3 -15.42 6.14 -4.16
C ASP A 3 -14.16 6.73 -3.52
N LEU A 4 -13.79 6.29 -2.32
CA LEU A 4 -12.60 6.86 -1.68
C LEU A 4 -11.31 6.25 -2.24
N TYR A 5 -11.31 4.95 -2.56
CA TYR A 5 -10.17 4.21 -3.10
C TYR A 5 -10.62 2.94 -3.84
N LYS A 6 -9.91 2.54 -4.91
CA LYS A 6 -10.14 1.30 -5.69
C LYS A 6 -8.85 0.47 -5.82
N PRO A 7 -8.94 -0.85 -6.09
CA PRO A 7 -7.77 -1.68 -6.36
C PRO A 7 -6.83 -1.06 -7.42
N GLY A 8 -5.54 -1.14 -7.16
CA GLY A 8 -4.48 -0.53 -7.98
C GLY A 8 -4.15 0.93 -7.61
N ASP A 9 -4.98 1.61 -6.82
CA ASP A 9 -4.66 2.98 -6.38
C ASP A 9 -3.37 2.98 -5.56
N LYS A 10 -2.39 3.75 -6.04
CA LYS A 10 -1.11 3.98 -5.35
C LYS A 10 -1.32 4.89 -4.15
N ILE A 11 -0.79 4.48 -3.01
CA ILE A 11 -0.93 5.18 -1.74
C ILE A 11 0.38 5.15 -0.96
N PHE A 12 0.44 5.98 0.08
CA PHE A 12 1.26 5.68 1.24
C PHE A 12 0.36 5.17 2.37
N ALA A 13 0.76 4.07 2.99
CA ALA A 13 0.06 3.45 4.11
C ALA A 13 0.79 3.77 5.43
N LYS A 14 0.04 4.11 6.48
CA LYS A 14 0.59 4.42 7.80
C LYS A 14 0.33 3.30 8.81
N MET A 15 1.40 2.68 9.30
CA MET A 15 1.37 1.76 10.43
C MET A 15 2.14 2.30 11.64
N LYS A 16 1.79 1.89 12.86
CA LYS A 16 2.50 2.29 14.09
C LYS A 16 3.95 1.79 14.02
N GLY A 17 4.92 2.66 14.33
CA GLY A 17 6.36 2.32 14.31
C GLY A 17 7.04 2.36 12.94
N TYR A 18 6.27 2.53 11.85
CA TYR A 18 6.79 2.58 10.49
C TYR A 18 6.63 3.97 9.85
N PRO A 19 7.48 4.34 8.87
CA PRO A 19 7.24 5.51 8.02
C PRO A 19 5.92 5.35 7.23
N HIS A 20 5.53 6.41 6.52
CA HIS A 20 4.46 6.30 5.51
C HIS A 20 5.00 5.43 4.37
N TRP A 21 4.53 4.19 4.29
CA TRP A 21 5.11 3.13 3.47
C TRP A 21 4.51 3.14 2.06
N PRO A 22 5.31 3.01 0.98
CA PRO A 22 4.77 2.91 -0.37
C PRO A 22 3.90 1.66 -0.50
N ALA A 23 2.65 1.81 -0.91
CA ALA A 23 1.68 0.74 -0.96
C ALA A 23 0.66 0.93 -2.09
N ARG A 24 -0.18 -0.07 -2.31
CA ARG A 24 -1.39 0.04 -3.14
C ARG A 24 -2.60 -0.56 -2.45
N ILE A 25 -3.77 -0.13 -2.88
CA ILE A 25 -5.02 -0.86 -2.60
C ILE A 25 -4.95 -2.17 -3.39
N ASP A 26 -5.05 -3.30 -2.72
CA ASP A 26 -5.02 -4.61 -3.37
C ASP A 26 -6.44 -5.04 -3.78
N TYR A 27 -6.52 -6.14 -4.53
CA TYR A 27 -7.79 -6.79 -4.82
C TYR A 27 -8.26 -7.64 -3.63
N GLU A 28 -9.57 -7.67 -3.40
CA GLU A 28 -10.15 -8.73 -2.56
C GLU A 28 -9.94 -10.07 -3.26
N ARG A 29 -9.15 -10.97 -2.67
CA ARG A 29 -8.92 -12.30 -3.24
C ARG A 29 -10.07 -13.22 -2.87
N GLU A 30 -10.61 -13.93 -3.85
CA GLU A 30 -11.63 -14.96 -3.59
C GLU A 30 -11.06 -16.02 -2.62
N GLY A 31 -11.84 -16.37 -1.59
CA GLY A 31 -11.41 -17.28 -0.52
C GLY A 31 -10.53 -16.66 0.58
N SER A 32 -10.09 -15.39 0.43
CA SER A 32 -9.41 -14.67 1.51
C SER A 32 -10.39 -14.08 2.52
N VAL A 33 -9.91 -13.78 3.74
CA VAL A 33 -10.72 -13.14 4.78
C VAL A 33 -11.26 -11.81 4.24
N LYS A 34 -12.58 -11.64 4.24
CA LYS A 34 -13.20 -10.37 3.79
C LYS A 34 -12.65 -9.20 4.61
N PRO A 35 -12.37 -8.04 3.97
CA PRO A 35 -11.97 -6.85 4.71
C PRO A 35 -13.00 -6.52 5.79
N PRO A 36 -12.54 -6.17 7.01
CA PRO A 36 -13.43 -5.61 8.02
C PRO A 36 -14.16 -4.38 7.46
N LYS A 37 -15.41 -4.17 7.88
CA LYS A 37 -16.24 -3.06 7.39
C LYS A 37 -15.49 -1.72 7.47
N GLY A 38 -15.39 -1.01 6.34
CA GLY A 38 -14.74 0.30 6.25
C GLY A 38 -13.20 0.27 6.20
N LYS A 39 -12.59 -0.89 5.98
CA LYS A 39 -11.16 -1.04 5.71
C LYS A 39 -10.90 -1.52 4.29
N TYR A 40 -9.74 -1.19 3.76
CA TYR A 40 -9.27 -1.59 2.44
C TYR A 40 -8.15 -2.63 2.57
N PRO A 41 -8.09 -3.64 1.69
CA PRO A 41 -6.91 -4.49 1.55
C PRO A 41 -5.75 -3.67 1.01
N ILE A 42 -4.61 -3.72 1.70
CA ILE A 42 -3.40 -2.98 1.35
C ILE A 42 -2.29 -3.97 1.06
N PHE A 43 -1.59 -3.76 -0.05
CA PHE A 43 -0.32 -4.41 -0.38
C PHE A 43 0.82 -3.42 -0.15
N PHE A 44 1.83 -3.83 0.62
CA PHE A 44 3.01 -3.01 0.89
C PHE A 44 4.13 -3.37 -0.09
N TYR A 45 4.58 -2.40 -0.89
CA TYR A 45 5.71 -2.61 -1.80
C TYR A 45 7.00 -2.87 -1.02
N GLY A 46 7.90 -3.66 -1.61
CA GLY A 46 9.20 -4.04 -1.10
C GLY A 46 9.19 -5.16 -0.06
N THR A 47 8.16 -5.27 0.77
CA THR A 47 7.97 -6.43 1.69
C THR A 47 6.95 -7.43 1.18
N HIS A 48 6.03 -6.98 0.33
CA HIS A 48 4.90 -7.76 -0.21
C HIS A 48 3.97 -8.30 0.87
N GLU A 49 4.06 -7.74 2.08
CA GLU A 49 3.10 -8.00 3.16
C GLU A 49 1.74 -7.37 2.82
N THR A 50 0.69 -7.86 3.49
CA THR A 50 -0.68 -7.36 3.32
C THR A 50 -1.32 -7.03 4.65
N ALA A 51 -2.16 -6.00 4.69
CA ALA A 51 -2.97 -5.67 5.87
C ALA A 51 -4.31 -5.02 5.47
N PHE A 52 -5.22 -4.90 6.44
CA PHE A 52 -6.45 -4.10 6.27
C PHE A 52 -6.32 -2.77 7.00
N LEU A 53 -6.39 -1.66 6.26
CA LEU A 53 -6.30 -0.30 6.81
C LEU A 53 -7.57 0.51 6.55
N GLY A 54 -7.90 1.38 7.50
CA GLY A 54 -9.00 2.35 7.33
C GLY A 54 -8.53 3.62 6.61
N PRO A 55 -9.46 4.44 6.08
CA PRO A 55 -9.15 5.67 5.35
C PRO A 55 -8.14 6.62 6.01
N LYS A 56 -8.17 6.72 7.35
CA LYS A 56 -7.29 7.62 8.13
C LYS A 56 -5.80 7.27 8.03
N ASP A 57 -5.50 6.03 7.68
CA ASP A 57 -4.14 5.49 7.59
C ASP A 57 -3.70 5.35 6.11
N ILE A 58 -4.49 5.89 5.17
CA ILE A 58 -4.28 5.82 3.73
C ILE A 58 -4.12 7.22 3.16
N TYR A 59 -3.02 7.44 2.45
CA TYR A 59 -2.65 8.75 1.91
C TYR A 59 -2.43 8.62 0.39
N PRO A 60 -3.17 9.33 -0.48
CA PRO A 60 -3.02 9.21 -1.92
C PRO A 60 -1.59 9.52 -2.37
N TYR A 61 -0.97 8.64 -3.15
CA TYR A 61 0.44 8.75 -3.51
C TYR A 61 0.76 10.07 -4.20
N GLU A 62 0.01 10.44 -5.25
CA GLU A 62 0.27 11.66 -6.03
C GLU A 62 0.21 12.94 -5.19
N LYS A 63 -0.68 12.98 -4.18
CA LYS A 63 -0.84 14.13 -3.29
C LYS A 63 0.27 14.24 -2.24
N TYR A 64 0.88 13.11 -1.86
CA TYR A 64 1.83 13.06 -0.73
C TYR A 64 3.27 12.66 -1.14
N LYS A 65 3.53 12.38 -2.43
CA LYS A 65 4.83 11.92 -2.92
C LYS A 65 5.98 12.87 -2.57
N GLU A 66 5.77 14.19 -2.66
CA GLU A 66 6.81 15.17 -2.30
C GLU A 66 7.23 15.08 -0.81
N LYS A 67 6.30 14.66 0.06
CA LYS A 67 6.54 14.54 1.48
C LYS A 67 7.12 13.18 1.86
N TYR A 68 6.61 12.10 1.29
CA TYR A 68 6.88 10.72 1.75
C TYR A 68 7.71 9.87 0.78
N HIS A 69 7.86 10.25 -0.49
CA HIS A 69 8.77 9.59 -1.43
C HIS A 69 10.20 10.06 -1.19
N LYS A 70 10.78 9.67 -0.05
CA LYS A 70 12.16 9.99 0.33
C LYS A 70 12.86 8.71 0.80
N PRO A 71 14.13 8.49 0.41
CA PRO A 71 14.87 7.31 0.84
C PRO A 71 14.84 7.13 2.37
N ASN A 72 14.83 5.87 2.79
CA ASN A 72 14.82 5.48 4.20
C ASN A 72 15.99 4.52 4.49
N ASN A 73 16.35 4.34 5.76
CA ASN A 73 17.39 3.39 6.15
C ASN A 73 16.97 1.91 5.99
N ARG A 74 15.68 1.65 5.78
CA ARG A 74 15.17 0.31 5.50
C ARG A 74 15.31 -0.02 4.02
N THR A 75 16.10 -1.03 3.69
CA THR A 75 16.29 -1.50 2.30
C THR A 75 14.96 -1.80 1.61
N ALA A 76 14.06 -2.55 2.28
CA ALA A 76 12.74 -2.88 1.74
C ALA A 76 11.87 -1.64 1.44
N PHE A 77 12.04 -0.55 2.19
CA PHE A 77 11.32 0.69 1.90
C PHE A 77 11.79 1.31 0.58
N ASN A 78 13.11 1.34 0.36
CA ASN A 78 13.69 1.87 -0.89
C ASN A 78 13.34 0.98 -2.09
N THR A 79 13.35 -0.34 -1.92
CA THR A 79 12.80 -1.29 -2.91
C THR A 79 11.34 -0.94 -3.21
N GLY A 80 10.54 -0.67 -2.18
CA GLY A 80 9.14 -0.31 -2.35
C GLY A 80 8.91 1.01 -3.09
N LEU A 81 9.78 2.02 -2.89
CA LEU A 81 9.76 3.26 -3.66
C LEU A 81 10.09 3.03 -5.15
N TRP A 82 10.94 2.05 -5.45
CA TRP A 82 11.22 1.67 -6.82
C TRP A 82 10.05 0.91 -7.45
N GLU A 83 9.48 -0.07 -6.74
CA GLU A 83 8.36 -0.88 -7.24
C GLU A 83 7.12 -0.04 -7.54
N ILE A 84 6.73 0.89 -6.67
CA ILE A 84 5.54 1.73 -6.87
C ILE A 84 5.60 2.58 -8.17
N LEU A 85 6.81 2.80 -8.72
CA LEU A 85 7.02 3.52 -9.98
C LEU A 85 7.25 2.59 -11.17
N ASN A 86 8.04 1.52 -10.98
CA ASN A 86 8.57 0.72 -12.09
C ASN A 86 7.90 -0.66 -12.23
N ASN A 87 7.28 -1.16 -11.16
CA ASN A 87 6.56 -2.42 -11.15
C ASN A 87 5.33 -2.35 -10.21
N PRO A 88 4.37 -1.44 -10.48
CA PRO A 88 3.25 -1.19 -9.58
C PRO A 88 2.29 -2.40 -9.47
N ASP A 89 2.27 -3.26 -10.48
CA ASP A 89 1.41 -4.43 -10.52
C ASP A 89 2.10 -5.70 -10.02
N VAL A 90 3.26 -5.57 -9.34
CA VAL A 90 3.99 -6.72 -8.78
C VAL A 90 3.05 -7.58 -7.93
N VAL A 91 2.84 -8.83 -8.33
CA VAL A 91 1.97 -9.77 -7.64
C VAL A 91 2.82 -10.65 -6.75
N PHE A 92 2.48 -10.75 -5.47
CA PHE A 92 3.01 -11.81 -4.62
C PHE A 92 2.40 -13.15 -5.08
N GLN A 93 3.20 -13.94 -5.81
CA GLN A 93 2.92 -15.35 -6.03
C GLN A 93 3.59 -16.14 -4.90
N PRO A 94 2.85 -16.66 -3.91
CA PRO A 94 3.43 -17.60 -2.97
C PRO A 94 3.92 -18.83 -3.75
N LYS A 95 5.15 -19.28 -3.46
CA LYS A 95 5.62 -20.61 -3.86
C LYS A 95 4.84 -21.69 -3.14
#